data_AF-A0A8J2K1Q4-F1
#
_entry.id   AF-A0A8J2K1Q4-F1
#
_cell.length_a   1.000
_cell.length_b   1.000
_cell.length_c   1.000
_cell.angle_alpha   90.00
_cell.angle_beta   90.00
_cell.angle_gamma   90.00
#
_symmetry.space_group_name_H-M   'P 1'
#
loop_
_entity.id
_entity.type
_entity.pdbx_description
1 polymer ?
#
loop_
_entity_poly.entity_id
_entity_poly.type
_entity_poly.pdbx_seq_one_letter_code
_entity_poly.pdbx_strand_id
1 'polypeptide(L)'
;KSGCSRHSVDKSDDTNAVQKLPGEGTNLETEQSQSSSGGGGMQIARKTNDAKEDEIEENLDMTQRSLENLRTIAIGMGDVIDRQNDQIDRLNLKTQDNNLRVSEANKQTEALLKK
;
A
#
# COMPACT_ATOMS: atom_id res chain seq x y z
N LYS A 1 -43.18 -36.47 6.95
CA LYS A 1 -43.58 -35.09 6.54
C LYS A 1 -43.67 -34.30 7.84
N SER A 2 -42.98 -33.21 8.11
CA SER A 2 -42.21 -32.27 7.28
C SER A 2 -41.14 -31.66 8.18
N GLY A 3 -39.92 -31.51 7.67
CA GLY A 3 -38.86 -30.78 8.34
C GLY A 3 -39.02 -29.27 8.16
N CYS A 4 -38.67 -28.51 9.18
CA CYS A 4 -38.36 -27.07 9.22
C CYS A 4 -37.38 -26.90 10.40
N SER A 5 -36.32 -26.10 10.38
CA SER A 5 -36.09 -24.83 9.70
C SER A 5 -34.58 -24.66 9.43
N ARG A 6 -34.23 -24.34 8.18
CA ARG A 6 -32.86 -24.07 7.76
C ARG A 6 -32.46 -22.68 8.27
N HIS A 7 -31.42 -22.62 9.11
CA HIS A 7 -30.71 -21.37 9.40
C HIS A 7 -30.04 -20.89 8.12
N SER A 8 -30.58 -19.81 7.54
CA SER A 8 -29.90 -19.02 6.52
C SER A 8 -28.81 -18.20 7.20
N VAL A 9 -27.60 -18.74 7.24
CA VAL A 9 -26.43 -17.93 7.58
C VAL A 9 -26.06 -17.12 6.34
N ASP A 10 -26.11 -15.82 6.55
CA ASP A 10 -25.88 -14.71 5.65
C ASP A 10 -24.62 -14.92 4.81
N LYS A 11 -24.73 -14.74 3.49
CA LYS A 11 -23.56 -14.69 2.62
C LYS A 11 -22.94 -13.32 2.83
N SER A 12 -21.99 -13.24 3.76
CA SER A 12 -21.06 -12.12 3.78
C SER A 12 -20.34 -12.11 2.44
N ASP A 13 -20.61 -11.09 1.64
CA ASP A 13 -19.95 -10.83 0.37
C ASP A 13 -18.44 -10.91 0.57
N ASP A 14 -17.84 -11.96 0.01
CA ASP A 14 -16.40 -12.03 -0.23
C ASP A 14 -16.08 -11.00 -1.31
N THR A 15 -16.09 -9.72 -0.95
CA THR A 15 -15.47 -8.68 -1.75
C THR A 15 -13.99 -8.98 -1.71
N ASN A 16 -13.54 -9.69 -2.75
CA ASN A 16 -12.18 -9.79 -3.20
C ASN A 16 -11.67 -8.38 -3.52
N ALA A 17 -11.43 -7.59 -2.48
CA ALA A 17 -10.68 -6.36 -2.57
C ALA A 17 -9.21 -6.80 -2.66
N VAL A 18 -8.77 -7.10 -3.88
CA VAL A 18 -7.36 -7.01 -4.23
C VAL A 18 -6.98 -5.56 -3.93
N GLN A 19 -6.43 -5.34 -2.74
CA GLN A 19 -5.91 -4.06 -2.31
C GLN A 19 -4.76 -3.75 -3.26
N LYS A 20 -5.04 -2.93 -4.28
CA LYS A 20 -4.01 -2.34 -5.10
C LYS A 20 -3.16 -1.51 -4.15
N LEU A 21 -2.00 -2.04 -3.80
CA LEU A 21 -0.96 -1.32 -3.11
C LEU A 21 -0.74 -0.01 -3.90
N PRO A 22 -0.67 1.15 -3.23
CA PRO A 22 -0.25 2.39 -3.88
C PRO A 22 1.22 2.22 -4.25
N GLY A 23 1.48 1.79 -5.48
CA GLY A 23 2.84 1.52 -5.96
C GLY A 23 2.91 0.72 -7.26
N GLU A 24 1.82 0.08 -7.69
CA GLU A 24 1.87 -0.77 -8.89
C GLU A 24 1.47 0.00 -10.16
N GLY A 25 2.49 0.35 -10.95
CA GLY A 25 2.41 0.63 -12.38
C GLY A 25 2.43 2.09 -12.81
N THR A 26 3.59 2.75 -12.75
CA THR A 26 3.90 3.83 -13.71
C THR A 26 4.67 3.21 -14.88
N ASN A 27 3.96 2.51 -15.76
CA ASN A 27 4.41 2.39 -17.16
C ASN A 27 4.12 3.74 -17.80
N LEU A 28 5.10 4.63 -17.78
CA LEU A 28 5.12 5.83 -18.59
C LEU A 28 6.37 5.73 -19.46
N GLU A 29 6.22 5.08 -20.61
CA GLU A 29 7.13 5.21 -21.73
C GLU A 29 7.29 6.70 -22.02
N THR A 30 8.40 7.27 -21.55
CA THR A 30 8.81 8.62 -21.91
C THR A 30 9.76 8.47 -23.08
N GLU A 31 9.20 8.53 -24.28
CA GLU A 31 9.97 8.74 -25.50
C GLU A 31 10.75 10.06 -25.35
N GLN A 32 12.06 9.96 -25.12
CA GLN A 32 12.96 11.11 -25.05
C GLN A 32 13.12 11.71 -26.45
N SER A 33 12.17 12.55 -26.85
CA SER A 33 12.37 13.50 -27.95
C SER A 33 13.07 14.73 -27.40
N GLN A 34 14.38 14.80 -27.63
CA GLN A 34 15.17 16.02 -27.48
C GLN A 34 14.61 17.10 -28.41
N SER A 35 13.93 18.11 -27.86
CA SER A 35 13.84 19.43 -28.49
C SER A 35 13.02 20.41 -27.64
N SER A 36 13.73 21.42 -27.15
CA SER A 36 13.33 22.82 -27.02
C SER A 36 11.97 23.21 -26.40
N SER A 37 12.11 24.05 -25.36
CA SER A 37 11.23 25.20 -25.08
C SER A 37 9.76 24.92 -24.78
N GLY A 38 9.45 24.81 -23.49
CA GLY A 38 8.11 25.15 -22.99
C GLY A 38 7.64 24.25 -21.85
N GLY A 39 7.91 24.66 -20.61
CA GLY A 39 7.26 24.07 -19.43
C GLY A 39 8.21 23.69 -18.29
N GLY A 40 8.66 24.69 -17.53
CA GLY A 40 8.81 24.62 -16.07
C GLY A 40 9.63 23.51 -15.39
N GLY A 41 10.45 22.73 -16.10
CA GLY A 41 11.42 21.83 -15.47
C GLY A 41 12.60 22.63 -14.89
N MET A 42 13.08 22.23 -13.70
CA MET A 42 14.31 22.78 -13.12
C MET A 42 15.53 22.33 -13.93
N GLN A 43 15.72 22.93 -15.10
CA GLN A 43 16.90 22.69 -15.94
C GLN A 43 17.99 23.67 -15.54
N ILE A 44 19.21 23.18 -15.33
CA ILE A 44 20.33 24.06 -15.00
C ILE A 44 20.72 24.83 -16.26
N ALA A 45 20.89 26.15 -16.10
CA ALA A 45 21.49 26.96 -17.14
C ALA A 45 22.96 26.53 -17.31
N ARG A 46 23.22 25.74 -18.37
CA ARG A 46 24.57 25.28 -18.71
C ARG A 46 25.48 26.47 -18.97
N LYS A 47 26.61 26.55 -18.26
CA LYS A 47 27.60 27.62 -18.42
C LYS A 47 28.86 27.11 -19.10
N THR A 48 29.28 25.90 -18.76
CA THR A 48 30.57 25.34 -19.19
C THR A 48 30.39 24.10 -20.07
N ASN A 49 29.18 23.51 -20.11
CA ASN A 49 28.89 22.25 -20.82
C ASN A 49 29.92 21.16 -20.47
N ASP A 50 30.26 21.04 -19.19
CA ASP A 50 31.17 20.02 -18.69
C ASP A 50 30.40 18.84 -18.09
N ALA A 51 31.09 17.69 -17.95
CA ALA A 51 30.48 16.47 -17.43
C ALA A 51 29.92 16.62 -16.00
N LYS A 52 30.32 17.67 -15.27
CA LYS A 52 29.78 18.00 -13.96
C LYS A 52 28.40 18.63 -14.06
N GLU A 53 28.19 19.58 -14.98
CA GLU A 53 26.87 20.14 -15.23
C GLU A 53 25.88 19.04 -15.67
N ASP A 54 26.33 18.05 -16.46
CA ASP A 54 25.51 16.89 -16.84
C ASP A 54 25.15 16.00 -15.63
N GLU A 55 26.09 15.72 -14.73
CA GLU A 55 25.84 14.97 -13.48
C GLU A 55 24.84 15.70 -12.56
N ILE A 56 24.92 17.04 -12.49
CA ILE A 56 23.99 17.81 -11.66
C ILE A 56 22.60 17.83 -12.30
N GLU A 57 22.48 17.92 -13.62
CA GLU A 57 21.19 17.80 -14.32
C GLU A 57 20.54 16.44 -14.05
N GLU A 58 21.30 15.34 -14.10
CA GLU A 58 20.83 13.99 -13.76
C GLU A 58 20.38 13.88 -12.30
N ASN A 59 21.20 14.37 -11.37
CA ASN A 59 20.87 14.37 -9.95
C ASN A 59 19.63 15.23 -9.64
N LEU A 60 19.42 16.33 -10.37
CA LEU A 60 18.22 17.16 -10.24
C LEU A 60 16.98 16.50 -10.85
N ASP A 61 17.09 15.78 -11.97
CA ASP A 61 15.98 14.96 -12.49
C ASP A 61 15.60 13.86 -11.49
N MET A 62 16.59 13.18 -10.89
CA MET A 62 16.35 12.23 -9.80
C MET A 62 15.73 12.88 -8.56
N THR A 63 16.17 14.09 -8.22
CA THR A 63 15.59 14.87 -7.11
C THR A 63 14.16 15.30 -7.42
N GLN A 64 13.85 15.67 -8.67
CA GLN A 64 12.49 15.99 -9.13
C GLN A 64 11.58 14.75 -9.03
N ARG A 65 12.07 13.57 -9.41
CA ARG A 65 11.35 12.30 -9.21
C ARG A 65 11.14 11.98 -7.73
N SER A 66 12.15 12.19 -6.91
CA SER A 66 12.05 12.02 -5.46
C SER A 66 11.06 13.01 -4.85
N LEU A 67 10.99 14.24 -5.35
CA LEU A 67 10.01 15.25 -4.96
C LEU A 67 8.59 14.84 -5.36
N GLU A 68 8.38 14.24 -6.54
CA GLU A 68 7.07 13.72 -6.95
C GLU A 68 6.61 12.55 -6.06
N ASN A 69 7.54 11.68 -5.66
CA ASN A 69 7.26 10.64 -4.66
C ASN A 69 6.88 11.26 -3.31
N LEU A 70 7.66 12.24 -2.83
CA LEU A 70 7.36 12.97 -1.60
C LEU A 70 6.02 13.70 -1.68
N ARG A 71 5.66 14.24 -2.85
CA ARG A 71 4.35 14.86 -3.11
C ARG A 71 3.23 13.84 -3.04
N THR A 72 3.41 12.68 -3.66
CA THR A 72 2.45 11.56 -3.59
C THR A 72 2.24 11.12 -2.13
N ILE A 73 3.31 10.99 -1.36
CA ILE A 73 3.27 10.71 0.08
C ILE A 73 2.58 11.85 0.82
N ALA A 74 2.96 13.11 0.61
CA ALA A 74 2.37 14.24 1.32
C ALA A 74 0.85 14.37 1.07
N ILE A 75 0.39 14.06 -0.14
CA ILE A 75 -1.03 14.12 -0.51
C ILE A 75 -1.80 12.93 0.09
N GLY A 76 -1.23 11.73 0.05
CA GLY A 76 -1.95 10.50 0.40
C GLY A 76 -1.67 9.92 1.80
N MET A 77 -0.63 10.40 2.50
CA MET A 77 -0.17 9.78 3.74
C MET A 77 -1.20 9.91 4.88
N GLY A 78 -1.99 10.99 4.91
CA GLY A 78 -3.11 11.12 5.84
C GLY A 78 -4.14 10.01 5.64
N ASP A 79 -4.67 9.86 4.43
CA ASP A 79 -5.64 8.81 4.09
C ASP A 79 -5.08 7.40 4.28
N VAL A 80 -3.77 7.20 4.07
CA VAL A 80 -3.11 5.92 4.31
C VAL A 80 -3.05 5.62 5.80
N ILE A 81 -2.72 6.61 6.64
CA ILE A 81 -2.71 6.45 8.10
C ILE A 81 -4.12 6.09 8.60
N ASP A 82 -5.15 6.79 8.16
CA ASP A 82 -6.53 6.51 8.57
C ASP A 82 -6.97 5.10 8.15
N ARG A 83 -6.67 4.69 6.91
CA ARG A 83 -6.95 3.33 6.43
C ARG A 83 -6.17 2.26 7.19
N GLN A 84 -4.92 2.54 7.54
CA GLN A 84 -4.09 1.62 8.33
C GLN A 84 -4.62 1.49 9.75
N ASN A 85 -5.08 2.58 10.37
CA ASN A 85 -5.68 2.56 11.70
C ASN A 85 -6.93 1.65 11.72
N ASP A 86 -7.84 1.81 10.76
CA ASP A 86 -9.02 0.94 10.63
C ASP A 86 -8.64 -0.54 10.39
N GLN A 87 -7.55 -0.77 9.66
CA GLN A 87 -7.04 -2.12 9.41
C GLN A 87 -6.44 -2.74 10.67
N ILE A 88 -5.70 -1.97 11.46
CA ILE A 88 -5.14 -2.38 12.75
C ILE A 88 -6.25 -2.76 13.72
N ASP A 89 -7.32 -1.98 13.80
CA ASP A 89 -8.47 -2.30 14.67
C ASP A 89 -9.12 -3.62 14.29
N ARG A 90 -9.34 -3.86 12.99
CA ARG A 90 -9.84 -5.14 12.50
C ARG A 90 -8.87 -6.30 12.80
N LEU A 91 -7.57 -6.08 12.69
CA LEU A 91 -6.55 -7.07 13.04
C LEU A 91 -6.52 -7.38 14.53
N ASN A 92 -6.69 -6.37 15.38
CA ASN A 92 -6.76 -6.53 16.83
C ASN A 92 -7.95 -7.42 17.23
N LEU A 93 -9.13 -7.16 16.67
CA LEU A 93 -10.32 -8.00 16.89
C LEU A 93 -10.08 -9.47 16.46
N LYS A 94 -9.52 -9.68 15.26
CA LYS A 94 -9.19 -11.03 14.78
C LYS A 94 -8.16 -11.73 15.66
N THR A 95 -7.16 -10.99 16.13
CA THR A 95 -6.13 -11.50 17.04
C THR A 95 -6.73 -11.92 18.37
N GLN A 96 -7.66 -11.13 18.91
CA GLN A 96 -8.36 -11.47 20.14
C GLN A 96 -9.20 -12.75 20.01
N ASP A 97 -10.00 -12.88 18.94
CA ASP A 97 -10.77 -14.11 18.67
C ASP A 97 -9.86 -15.32 18.51
N ASN A 98 -8.78 -15.18 17.76
CA ASN A 98 -7.79 -16.25 17.58
C ASN A 98 -7.14 -16.65 18.92
N ASN A 99 -6.78 -15.69 19.78
CA ASN A 99 -6.23 -15.99 21.10
C ASN A 99 -7.23 -16.73 21.98
N LEU A 100 -8.51 -16.37 21.95
CA LEU A 100 -9.56 -17.08 22.69
C LEU A 100 -9.70 -18.52 22.19
N ARG A 101 -9.78 -18.72 20.88
CA ARG A 101 -9.87 -20.06 20.27
C ARG A 101 -8.67 -20.93 20.59
N VAL A 102 -7.46 -20.38 20.50
CA VAL A 102 -6.23 -21.12 20.84
C VAL A 102 -6.20 -21.45 22.34
N SER A 103 -6.58 -20.51 23.21
CA SER A 103 -6.65 -20.77 24.66
C SER A 103 -7.66 -21.87 24.99
N GLU A 104 -8.84 -21.85 24.35
CA GLU A 104 -9.86 -22.88 24.55
C GLU A 104 -9.40 -24.25 24.04
N ALA A 105 -8.84 -24.30 22.83
CA ALA A 105 -8.27 -25.53 22.28
C ALA A 105 -7.17 -26.08 23.20
N ASN A 106 -6.27 -25.24 23.69
CA ASN A 106 -5.23 -25.64 24.63
C ASN A 106 -5.81 -26.20 25.93
N LYS A 107 -6.86 -25.57 26.50
CA LYS A 107 -7.55 -26.10 27.68
C LYS A 107 -8.16 -27.48 27.43
N GLN A 108 -8.79 -27.67 26.28
CA GLN A 108 -9.36 -28.97 25.89
C GLN A 108 -8.27 -30.03 25.73
N THR A 109 -7.16 -29.69 25.06
CA THR A 109 -6.01 -30.58 24.91
C THR A 109 -5.38 -30.94 26.26
N GLU A 110 -5.17 -29.97 27.16
CA GLU A 110 -4.67 -30.25 28.50
C GLU A 110 -5.59 -31.18 29.31
N ALA A 111 -6.91 -31.01 29.18
CA ALA A 111 -7.87 -31.89 29.83
C ALA A 111 -7.78 -33.33 29.27
N LEU A 112 -7.50 -33.50 27.98
CA LEU A 112 -7.25 -34.80 27.36
C LEU A 112 -5.92 -35.41 27.78
N LEU A 113 -4.87 -34.60 27.96
CA LEU A 113 -3.54 -35.07 28.38
C LEU A 113 -3.48 -35.50 29.86
N LYS A 114 -4.36 -34.96 30.70
CA LYS A 114 -4.45 -35.31 32.13
C LYS A 114 -5.29 -36.56 32.40
N LYS A 115 -5.87 -37.17 31.37
CA LYS A 115 -6.68 -38.39 31.45
C LYS A 115 -5.88 -39.61 31.03
#